data_AF-A0A9D9Q7T9-F1
#
_entry.id   AF-A0A9D9Q7T9-F1
#
_cell.length_a   1.000
_cell.length_b   1.000
_cell.length_c   1.000
_cell.angle_alpha   90.00
_cell.angle_beta   90.00
_cell.angle_gamma   90.00
#
_symmetry.space_group_name_H-M   'P 1'
#
loop_
_entity.id
_entity.type
_entity.pdbx_description
1 polymer ?
#
loop_
_entity_poly.entity_id
_entity_poly.type
_entity_poly.pdbx_seq_one_letter_code
_entity_poly.pdbx_strand_id
1 'polypeptide(L)'
;MLKVKLLEYTKNPERVVAMAARLCYSPIGAEELSEKLPNETVEKMVKKMLATGHGSTIEHASFTFGVEGVSRALTHQLVRHRIASYDQ
;
A
#
# COMPACT_ATOMS: atom_id res chain seq x y z
N MET A 1 -14.43 -13.93 19.68
CA MET A 1 -13.97 -14.49 18.39
C MET A 1 -13.23 -13.37 17.66
N LEU A 2 -12.12 -13.68 16.98
CA LEU A 2 -11.38 -12.70 16.19
C LEU A 2 -12.27 -12.15 15.08
N LYS A 3 -12.28 -10.82 14.93
CA LYS A 3 -12.98 -10.14 13.83
C LYS A 3 -12.07 -9.05 13.29
N VAL A 4 -11.90 -9.05 11.97
CA VAL A 4 -11.06 -8.09 11.25
C VAL A 4 -11.90 -7.45 10.17
N LYS A 5 -11.90 -6.12 10.10
CA LYS A 5 -12.62 -5.33 9.10
C LYS A 5 -11.70 -4.29 8.49
N LEU A 6 -11.65 -4.23 7.16
CA LEU A 6 -11.04 -3.10 6.46
C LEU A 6 -11.94 -1.87 6.64
N LEU A 7 -11.41 -0.83 7.26
CA LEU A 7 -12.14 0.41 7.55
C LEU A 7 -11.89 1.47 6.47
N GLU A 8 -10.64 1.61 6.04
CA GLU A 8 -10.22 2.62 5.05
C GLU A 8 -8.99 2.12 4.27
N TYR A 9 -8.80 2.61 3.05
CA TYR A 9 -7.65 2.31 2.21
C TYR A 9 -7.38 3.43 1.19
N THR A 10 -6.14 3.51 0.72
CA THR A 10 -5.78 4.40 -0.40
C THR A 10 -6.61 4.05 -1.63
N LYS A 11 -7.43 4.99 -2.13
CA LYS A 11 -8.22 4.80 -3.36
C LYS A 11 -7.32 4.42 -4.54
N ASN A 12 -7.67 3.35 -5.25
CA ASN A 12 -6.90 2.79 -6.37
C ASN A 12 -5.42 2.54 -6.02
N PRO A 13 -5.11 1.69 -5.02
CA PRO A 13 -3.77 1.60 -4.42
C PRO A 13 -2.71 1.15 -5.43
N GLU A 14 -3.05 0.21 -6.32
CA GLU A 14 -2.15 -0.26 -7.38
C GLU A 14 -1.73 0.86 -8.35
N ARG A 15 -2.66 1.77 -8.68
CA ARG A 15 -2.38 2.91 -9.56
C ARG A 15 -1.45 3.90 -8.88
N VAL A 16 -1.64 4.15 -7.58
CA VAL A 16 -0.73 5.00 -6.78
C VAL A 16 0.68 4.42 -6.77
N VAL A 17 0.83 3.11 -6.52
CA VAL A 17 2.11 2.41 -6.58
C VAL A 17 2.75 2.53 -7.97
N ALA A 18 1.98 2.26 -9.04
CA ALA A 18 2.49 2.32 -10.41
C ALA A 18 2.93 3.74 -10.80
N MET A 19 2.20 4.77 -10.36
CA MET A 19 2.57 6.16 -10.58
C MET A 19 3.86 6.53 -9.84
N ALA A 20 3.99 6.15 -8.56
CA ALA A 20 5.20 6.37 -7.77
C ALA A 20 6.42 5.70 -8.43
N ALA A 21 6.27 4.45 -8.86
CA ALA A 21 7.32 3.72 -9.58
C ALA A 21 7.69 4.38 -10.92
N ARG A 22 6.71 4.88 -11.67
CA ARG A 22 6.95 5.48 -12.99
C ARG A 22 7.66 6.82 -12.88
N LEU A 23 7.33 7.64 -11.88
CA LEU A 23 7.95 8.96 -11.67
C LEU A 23 9.47 8.87 -11.49
N CYS A 24 9.98 7.82 -10.85
CA CYS A 24 11.42 7.62 -10.66
C CYS A 24 12.21 7.39 -11.96
N TYR A 25 11.55 6.95 -13.04
CA TYR A 25 12.21 6.56 -14.30
C TYR A 25 11.63 7.28 -15.53
N SER A 26 10.75 8.26 -15.31
CA SER A 26 10.05 8.97 -16.38
C SER A 26 10.58 10.38 -16.55
N PRO A 27 10.85 10.83 -17.78
CA PRO A 27 11.20 12.23 -18.06
C PRO A 27 9.98 13.17 -17.96
N ILE A 28 8.76 12.62 -17.88
CA ILE A 28 7.52 13.39 -17.79
C ILE A 28 7.02 13.48 -16.34
N GLY A 29 6.37 14.60 -15.99
CA GLY A 29 5.90 14.91 -14.65
C GLY A 29 4.74 14.03 -14.15
N ALA A 30 4.48 14.09 -12.85
CA ALA A 30 3.46 13.28 -12.17
C ALA A 30 2.03 13.49 -12.71
N GLU A 31 1.72 14.70 -13.16
CA GLU A 31 0.42 15.08 -13.69
C GLU A 31 0.12 14.37 -15.03
N GLU A 32 1.05 14.41 -15.99
CA GLU A 32 0.92 13.68 -17.26
C GLU A 32 0.91 12.15 -17.09
N LEU A 33 1.57 11.65 -16.03
CA LEU A 33 1.57 10.24 -15.68
C LEU A 33 0.20 9.76 -15.17
N SER A 34 -0.57 10.65 -14.55
CA SER A 34 -1.87 10.33 -13.97
C SER A 34 -2.95 10.02 -15.02
N GLU A 35 -2.87 10.67 -16.19
CA GLU A 35 -3.89 10.58 -17.25
C GLU A 35 -3.71 9.39 -18.20
N LYS A 36 -2.55 8.70 -18.18
CA LYS A 36 -2.14 7.76 -19.25
C LYS A 36 -1.63 6.40 -18.77
N LEU A 37 -2.31 5.79 -17.80
CA LEU A 37 -1.98 4.42 -17.35
C LEU A 37 -3.15 3.46 -17.58
N PRO A 38 -3.09 2.61 -18.62
CA PRO A 38 -4.01 1.49 -18.79
C PRO A 38 -3.92 0.53 -17.59
N ASN A 39 -5.04 -0.07 -17.18
CA ASN A 39 -5.08 -0.97 -16.02
C ASN A 39 -4.12 -2.17 -16.18
N GLU A 40 -3.98 -2.73 -17.38
CA GLU A 40 -3.02 -3.80 -17.65
C GLU A 40 -1.56 -3.36 -17.41
N THR A 41 -1.23 -2.10 -17.70
CA THR A 41 0.10 -1.54 -17.44
C THR A 41 0.32 -1.38 -15.94
N VAL A 42 -0.68 -0.89 -15.21
CA VAL A 42 -0.64 -0.77 -13.74
C VAL A 42 -0.34 -2.12 -13.10
N GLU A 43 -1.09 -3.16 -13.47
CA GLU A 43 -0.91 -4.51 -12.93
C GLU A 43 0.49 -5.08 -13.22
N LYS A 44 0.98 -4.93 -14.46
CA LYS A 44 2.34 -5.35 -14.84
C LYS A 44 3.41 -4.61 -14.04
N MET A 45 3.23 -3.32 -13.80
CA MET A 45 4.17 -2.51 -13.02
C MET A 45 4.20 -2.93 -11.56
N VAL A 46 3.05 -3.10 -10.91
CA VAL A 46 2.98 -3.56 -9.51
C VAL A 46 3.64 -4.93 -9.36
N LYS A 47 3.34 -5.89 -10.25
CA LYS A 47 4.00 -7.20 -10.27
C LYS A 47 5.51 -7.08 -10.40
N LYS A 48 6.00 -6.20 -11.28
CA LYS A 48 7.43 -5.95 -11.46
C LYS A 48 8.07 -5.38 -10.19
N MET A 49 7.44 -4.38 -9.55
CA MET A 49 7.98 -3.76 -8.33
C MET A 49 8.12 -4.76 -7.19
N LEU A 50 7.13 -5.64 -7.02
CA LEU A 50 7.18 -6.73 -6.06
C LEU A 50 8.33 -7.71 -6.39
N ALA A 51 8.47 -8.11 -7.65
CA ALA A 51 9.50 -9.05 -8.09
C ALA A 51 10.93 -8.50 -7.94
N THR A 52 11.13 -7.19 -8.15
CA THR A 52 12.44 -6.54 -8.01
C THR A 52 12.76 -6.11 -6.57
N GLY A 53 11.83 -6.28 -5.63
CA GLY A 53 12.00 -5.82 -4.24
C GLY A 53 12.01 -4.30 -4.09
N HIS A 54 11.38 -3.55 -5.02
CA HIS A 54 11.33 -2.09 -4.97
C HIS A 54 10.25 -1.61 -3.98
N GLY A 55 10.44 -1.95 -2.70
CA GLY A 55 9.43 -1.83 -1.65
C GLY A 55 8.99 -0.40 -1.35
N SER A 56 9.85 0.60 -1.56
CA SER A 56 9.51 2.02 -1.33
C SER A 56 8.31 2.49 -2.14
N THR A 57 8.09 1.92 -3.33
CA THR A 57 6.91 2.26 -4.16
C THR A 57 5.61 1.72 -3.57
N ILE A 58 5.67 0.61 -2.82
CA ILE A 58 4.53 -0.04 -2.16
C ILE A 58 4.09 0.77 -0.93
N GLU A 59 5.01 1.47 -0.27
CA GLU A 59 4.76 2.28 0.93
C GLU A 59 3.79 3.45 0.69
N HIS A 60 3.54 3.82 -0.57
CA HIS A 60 2.56 4.85 -0.93
C HIS A 60 1.10 4.40 -0.80
N ALA A 61 0.84 3.10 -0.63
CA ALA A 61 -0.50 2.57 -0.37
C ALA A 61 -0.67 2.22 1.11
N SER A 62 -1.75 2.73 1.72
CA SER A 62 -2.08 2.51 3.13
C SER A 62 -3.43 1.81 3.27
N PHE A 63 -3.57 1.01 4.34
CA PHE A 63 -4.77 0.26 4.68
C PHE A 63 -5.00 0.33 6.19
N THR A 64 -6.23 0.59 6.61
CA THR A 64 -6.62 0.71 8.02
C THR A 64 -7.60 -0.39 8.37
N PHE A 65 -7.30 -1.14 9.43
CA PHE A 65 -8.12 -2.26 9.87
C PHE A 65 -8.65 -2.05 11.29
N GLY A 66 -9.92 -2.37 11.50
CA GLY A 66 -10.49 -2.58 12.82
C GLY A 66 -10.30 -4.04 13.21
N VAL A 67 -9.68 -4.29 14.37
CA VAL A 67 -9.38 -5.64 14.85
C VAL A 67 -10.00 -5.82 16.24
N GLU A 68 -11.00 -6.69 16.35
CA GLU A 68 -11.75 -6.96 17.57
C GLU A 68 -11.53 -8.42 18.03
N GLY A 69 -11.72 -8.66 19.33
CA GLY A 69 -11.70 -10.02 19.89
C GLY A 69 -10.31 -10.65 19.94
N VAL A 70 -9.25 -9.84 20.07
CA VAL A 70 -7.86 -10.26 20.24
C VAL A 70 -7.40 -10.21 21.69
N SER A 71 -6.36 -10.98 22.03
CA SER A 71 -5.77 -10.98 23.36
C SER A 71 -4.80 -9.81 23.56
N ARG A 72 -4.59 -9.39 24.81
CA ARG A 72 -3.57 -8.41 25.17
C ARG A 72 -2.15 -8.86 24.81
N ALA A 73 -1.87 -10.16 24.93
CA ALA A 73 -0.59 -10.72 24.52
C ALA A 73 -0.34 -10.52 23.01
N LEU A 74 -1.39 -10.66 22.19
CA LEU A 74 -1.31 -10.39 20.75
C LEU A 74 -1.03 -8.91 20.49
N THR A 75 -1.77 -7.98 21.10
CA THR A 75 -1.57 -6.54 20.85
C THR A 75 -0.19 -6.07 21.30
N HIS A 76 0.36 -6.63 22.39
CA HIS A 76 1.74 -6.38 22.83
C HIS A 76 2.81 -6.82 21.81
N GLN A 77 2.56 -7.89 21.04
CA GLN A 77 3.47 -8.28 19.94
C GLN A 77 3.24 -7.42 18.70
N LEU A 78 1.98 -7.12 18.37
CA LEU A 78 1.61 -6.37 17.19
C LEU A 78 2.25 -4.97 17.15
N VAL A 79 2.22 -4.23 18.27
CA VAL A 79 2.80 -2.87 18.34
C VAL A 79 4.32 -2.82 18.24
N ARG A 80 4.99 -3.98 18.18
CA ARG A 80 6.44 -4.05 17.91
C ARG A 80 6.76 -3.76 16.44
N HIS A 81 5.78 -3.84 15.54
CA HIS A 81 5.91 -3.42 14.15
C HIS A 81 5.81 -1.89 14.05
N ARG A 82 6.97 -1.22 13.98
CA ARG A 82 7.07 0.24 14.12
C ARG A 82 6.62 1.04 12.89
N ILE A 83 6.46 0.39 11.73
CA ILE A 83 6.02 1.02 10.48
C ILE A 83 4.52 0.77 10.33
N ALA A 84 3.75 1.34 11.26
CA ALA A 84 2.30 1.30 11.33
C ALA A 84 1.82 2.31 12.39
N SER A 85 0.56 2.71 12.31
CA SER A 85 -0.10 3.57 13.30
C SER A 85 -1.13 2.76 14.06
N TYR A 86 -1.20 2.93 15.38
CA TYR A 86 -2.07 2.14 16.26
C TYR A 86 -2.90 3.05 17.18
N ASP A 87 -4.15 2.64 17.39
CA ASP A 87 -5.03 3.13 18.45
C ASP A 87 -5.66 1.89 19.11
N GLN A 88 -5.61 1.79 20.45
CA GLN A 88 -5.96 0.59 21.22
C GLN A 88 -6.96 0.88 22.34
#